data_AF-A0A969WVI2-F1
#
_entry.id   AF-A0A969WVI2-F1
#
_cell.length_a   1.000
_cell.length_b   1.000
_cell.length_c   1.000
_cell.angle_alpha   90.00
_cell.angle_beta   90.00
_cell.angle_gamma   90.00
#
_symmetry.space_group_name_H-M   'P 1'
#
loop_
_entity.id
_entity.type
_entity.pdbx_description
1 polymer ?
#
loop_
_entity_poly.entity_id
_entity_poly.type
_entity_poly.pdbx_seq_one_letter_code
_entity_poly.pdbx_strand_id
1 'polypeptide(L)'
;MEFKNNFYLERGPYNIVSVMDESVSNEPYVAEGLFIDLFNPQLPILTKKKVLPGQQAFLFNIGSVVEKQKPQVLASASRVYNEQIKKSSYSFVAKSPIETTNTMRILLPSEPKKLSITNHLKQKLVNYKSEWDETSKTHWLEFENSPDGIVVEIKW
;
A
#
# COMPACT_ATOMS: atom_id res chain seq x y z
N MET A 1 25.94 27.02 -4.98
CA MET A 1 24.71 26.48 -4.37
C MET A 1 23.59 26.68 -5.36
N GLU A 2 22.80 25.65 -5.62
CA GLU A 2 21.62 25.74 -6.49
C GLU A 2 20.39 25.82 -5.59
N PHE A 3 19.58 26.87 -5.74
CA PHE A 3 18.35 27.01 -5.00
C PHE A 3 17.29 26.07 -5.60
N LYS A 4 16.63 25.29 -4.75
CA LYS A 4 15.52 24.40 -5.13
C LYS A 4 14.25 24.82 -4.41
N ASN A 5 13.11 24.61 -5.05
CA ASN A 5 11.78 24.88 -4.49
C ASN A 5 11.15 23.66 -3.81
N ASN A 6 11.90 22.58 -3.58
CA ASN A 6 11.34 21.34 -3.06
C ASN A 6 12.18 20.74 -1.93
N PHE A 7 11.49 20.06 -1.03
CA PHE A 7 12.05 19.21 0.00
C PHE A 7 11.73 17.75 -0.31
N TYR A 8 12.74 16.90 -0.22
CA TYR A 8 12.63 15.45 -0.37
C TYR A 8 13.23 14.79 0.87
N LEU A 9 12.46 13.89 1.49
CA LEU A 9 12.93 13.07 2.60
C LEU A 9 12.67 11.60 2.29
N GLU A 10 13.70 10.78 2.45
CA GLU A 10 13.63 9.33 2.37
C GLU A 10 13.86 8.72 3.74
N ARG A 11 12.97 7.82 4.15
CA ARG A 11 13.09 7.07 5.40
C ARG A 11 12.62 5.64 5.20
N GLY A 12 13.54 4.71 5.00
CA GLY A 12 13.21 3.33 4.66
C GLY A 12 12.45 3.28 3.33
N PRO A 13 11.31 2.58 3.24
CA PRO A 13 10.53 2.54 2.01
C PRO A 13 9.66 3.79 1.79
N TYR A 14 9.77 4.82 2.63
CA TYR A 14 8.91 6.00 2.57
C TYR A 14 9.60 7.20 1.96
N ASN A 15 8.94 7.82 0.98
CA ASN A 15 9.37 9.06 0.36
C ASN A 15 8.33 10.14 0.66
N ILE A 16 8.77 11.26 1.24
CA ILE A 16 7.94 12.43 1.49
C ILE A 16 8.49 13.58 0.64
N VAL A 17 7.60 14.21 -0.13
CA VAL A 17 7.93 15.34 -1.00
C VAL A 17 7.04 16.52 -0.62
N SER A 18 7.62 17.72 -0.57
CA SER A 18 6.88 18.98 -0.50
C SER A 18 7.48 19.95 -1.51
N VAL A 19 6.65 20.56 -2.35
CA VAL A 19 7.08 21.57 -3.33
C VAL A 19 6.49 22.91 -2.92
N MET A 20 7.35 23.89 -2.66
CA MET A 20 6.99 25.24 -2.27
C MET A 20 6.52 26.04 -3.49
N ASP A 21 5.42 26.76 -3.35
CA ASP A 21 4.91 27.76 -4.29
C ASP A 21 5.54 29.15 -4.08
N GLU A 22 5.94 29.47 -2.86
CA GLU A 22 6.66 30.70 -2.50
C GLU A 22 8.19 30.51 -2.60
N SER A 23 8.69 30.26 -3.82
CA SER A 23 10.11 29.94 -4.01
C SER A 23 10.69 30.48 -5.31
N VAL A 24 11.97 30.16 -5.54
CA VAL A 24 12.77 30.59 -6.70
C VAL A 24 12.33 29.97 -8.02
N SER A 25 11.38 29.03 -7.99
CA SER A 25 10.93 28.26 -9.15
C SER A 25 9.50 27.77 -8.99
N ASN A 26 8.77 27.72 -10.10
CA ASN A 26 7.43 27.13 -10.23
C ASN A 26 7.49 25.70 -10.80
N GLU A 27 8.68 25.12 -10.92
CA GLU A 27 8.84 23.78 -11.49
C GLU A 27 8.32 22.70 -10.53
N PRO A 28 7.67 21.65 -11.06
CA PRO A 28 7.21 20.53 -10.27
C PRO A 28 8.37 19.61 -9.89
N TYR A 29 8.23 18.91 -8.77
CA TYR A 29 9.07 17.75 -8.48
C TYR A 29 8.52 16.50 -9.17
N VAL A 30 9.39 15.69 -9.74
CA VAL A 30 9.02 14.43 -10.39
C VAL A 30 9.76 13.29 -9.72
N ALA A 31 9.01 12.41 -9.04
CA ALA A 31 9.52 11.13 -8.56
C ALA A 31 9.26 10.04 -9.62
N GLU A 32 10.30 9.33 -10.03
CA GLU A 32 10.20 8.16 -10.91
C GLU A 32 10.62 6.90 -10.14
N GLY A 33 9.90 5.80 -10.35
CA GLY A 33 10.03 4.59 -9.54
C GLY A 33 8.68 3.93 -9.31
N LEU A 34 8.66 2.82 -8.58
CA LEU A 34 7.43 2.05 -8.35
C LEU A 34 6.88 2.34 -6.95
N PHE A 35 5.79 3.10 -6.89
CA PHE A 35 5.26 3.67 -5.66
C PHE A 35 3.82 3.25 -5.39
N ILE A 36 3.45 3.24 -4.11
CA ILE A 36 2.07 3.33 -3.65
C ILE A 36 1.83 4.77 -3.21
N ASP A 37 0.79 5.43 -3.72
CA ASP A 37 0.38 6.75 -3.21
C ASP A 37 -0.39 6.59 -1.90
N LEU A 38 0.20 6.98 -0.78
CA LEU A 38 -0.36 6.81 0.55
C LEU A 38 -1.38 7.88 0.92
N PHE A 39 -1.47 8.99 0.16
CA PHE A 39 -2.54 9.98 0.34
C PHE A 39 -3.79 9.63 -0.46
N ASN A 40 -3.68 8.75 -1.45
CA ASN A 40 -4.85 8.26 -2.16
C ASN A 40 -5.44 7.04 -1.41
N PRO A 41 -6.71 7.11 -0.97
CA PRO A 41 -7.33 6.02 -0.19
C PRO A 41 -7.41 4.69 -0.96
N GLN A 42 -7.35 4.73 -2.30
CA GLN A 42 -7.37 3.54 -3.14
C GLN A 42 -5.99 2.86 -3.26
N LEU A 43 -4.92 3.45 -2.71
CA LEU A 43 -3.55 2.93 -2.77
C LEU A 43 -3.12 2.51 -4.19
N PRO A 44 -3.19 3.40 -5.19
CA PRO A 44 -2.81 3.09 -6.56
C PRO A 44 -1.30 2.84 -6.68
N ILE A 45 -0.92 2.00 -7.65
CA ILE A 45 0.47 1.83 -8.07
C ILE A 45 0.81 2.91 -9.07
N LEU A 46 1.93 3.61 -8.85
CA LEU A 46 2.43 4.66 -9.72
C LEU A 46 3.86 4.31 -10.17
N THR A 47 4.15 4.49 -11.45
CA THR A 47 5.52 4.48 -11.98
C THR A 47 6.18 5.86 -11.95
N LYS A 48 5.37 6.90 -11.73
CA LYS A 48 5.76 8.30 -11.70
C LYS A 48 4.78 9.11 -10.86
N LYS A 49 5.30 10.01 -10.02
CA LYS A 49 4.50 11.01 -9.29
C LYS A 49 5.04 12.40 -9.61
N LYS A 50 4.19 13.23 -10.21
CA LYS A 50 4.42 14.67 -10.35
C LYS A 50 3.81 15.38 -9.14
N VAL A 51 4.60 16.22 -8.47
CA VAL A 51 4.19 17.03 -7.32
C VAL A 51 4.32 18.49 -7.75
N LEU A 52 3.19 19.19 -7.81
CA LEU A 52 3.16 20.60 -8.23
C LEU A 52 3.53 21.51 -7.05
N PRO A 53 3.96 22.76 -7.30
CA PRO A 53 4.08 23.76 -6.24
C PRO A 53 2.79 23.87 -5.40
N GLY A 54 2.97 24.03 -4.09
CA GLY A 54 1.89 24.03 -3.09
C GLY A 54 1.39 22.63 -2.69
N GLN A 55 1.94 21.56 -3.27
CA GLN A 55 1.50 20.19 -3.01
C GLN A 55 2.56 19.35 -2.30
N GLN A 56 2.08 18.28 -1.68
CA GLN A 56 2.91 17.25 -1.08
C GLN A 56 2.58 15.86 -1.65
N ALA A 57 3.52 14.94 -1.51
CA ALA A 57 3.29 13.53 -1.75
C ALA A 57 3.85 12.71 -0.60
N PHE A 58 3.12 11.67 -0.21
CA PHE A 58 3.60 10.63 0.68
C PHE A 58 3.52 9.29 -0.06
N LEU A 59 4.68 8.74 -0.37
CA LEU A 59 4.80 7.58 -1.24
C LEU A 59 5.47 6.43 -0.50
N PHE A 60 4.98 5.21 -0.72
CA PHE A 60 5.71 4.00 -0.37
C PHE A 60 6.46 3.50 -1.60
N ASN A 61 7.78 3.53 -1.60
CA ASN A 61 8.64 3.01 -2.64
C ASN A 61 8.78 1.48 -2.51
N ILE A 62 8.07 0.75 -3.38
CA ILE A 62 8.12 -0.72 -3.44
C ILE A 62 9.52 -1.18 -3.85
N GLY A 63 10.23 -0.38 -4.66
CA GLY A 63 11.61 -0.64 -5.07
C GLY A 63 12.57 -0.78 -3.90
N SER A 64 12.33 -0.08 -2.80
CA SER A 64 13.15 -0.06 -1.58
C SER A 64 12.82 -1.17 -0.57
N VAL A 65 11.85 -2.04 -0.87
CA VAL A 65 11.57 -3.22 -0.02
C VAL A 65 12.74 -4.20 -0.12
N VAL A 66 13.32 -4.55 1.03
CA VAL A 66 14.50 -5.44 1.11
C VAL A 66 14.16 -6.88 0.73
N GLU A 67 13.14 -7.47 1.37
CA GLU A 67 12.74 -8.87 1.14
C GLU A 67 11.57 -8.97 0.16
N LYS A 68 11.82 -8.75 -1.14
CA LYS A 68 10.75 -8.71 -2.17
C LYS A 68 9.97 -10.02 -2.35
N GLN A 69 10.58 -11.15 -1.98
CA GLN A 69 9.94 -12.46 -2.05
C GLN A 69 9.18 -12.84 -0.78
N LYS A 70 9.31 -12.07 0.31
CA LYS A 70 8.62 -12.33 1.56
C LYS A 70 7.25 -11.66 1.54
N PRO A 71 6.14 -12.44 1.59
CA PRO A 71 4.80 -11.88 1.65
C PRO A 71 4.64 -10.95 2.85
N GLN A 72 4.07 -9.76 2.63
CA GLN A 72 3.85 -8.76 3.68
C GLN A 72 2.83 -7.72 3.24
N VAL A 73 2.06 -7.17 4.18
CA VAL A 73 1.22 -5.99 3.93
C VAL A 73 2.11 -4.75 3.88
N LEU A 74 2.13 -4.03 2.76
CA LEU A 74 2.93 -2.81 2.58
C LEU A 74 2.20 -1.56 3.06
N ALA A 75 0.89 -1.49 2.81
CA ALA A 75 0.03 -0.38 3.21
C ALA A 75 -1.40 -0.90 3.44
N SER A 76 -2.08 -0.36 4.46
CA SER A 76 -3.46 -0.75 4.79
C SER A 76 -4.17 0.33 5.62
N ALA A 77 -5.48 0.46 5.39
CA ALA A 77 -6.40 1.21 6.26
C ALA A 77 -6.94 0.37 7.44
N SER A 78 -6.11 -0.53 7.96
CA SER A 78 -6.39 -1.39 9.12
C SER A 78 -5.11 -1.71 9.87
N ARG A 79 -5.24 -2.20 11.10
CA ARG A 79 -4.12 -2.77 11.82
C ARG A 79 -4.03 -4.28 11.56
N VAL A 80 -2.86 -4.71 11.11
CA VAL A 80 -2.57 -6.10 10.77
C VAL A 80 -1.99 -6.83 11.98
N TYR A 81 -2.47 -8.04 12.23
CA TYR A 81 -2.06 -8.91 13.33
C TYR A 81 -1.85 -10.34 12.85
N ASN A 82 -1.13 -11.13 13.66
CA ASN A 82 -1.01 -12.58 13.52
C ASN A 82 -0.61 -13.01 12.11
N GLU A 83 0.33 -12.30 11.49
CA GLU A 83 0.87 -12.67 10.20
C GLU A 83 1.52 -14.07 10.28
N GLN A 84 1.15 -14.93 9.34
CA GLN A 84 1.68 -16.28 9.21
C GLN A 84 2.12 -16.48 7.77
N ILE A 85 3.41 -16.76 7.59
CA ILE A 85 4.01 -17.04 6.29
C ILE A 85 4.33 -18.53 6.23
N LYS A 86 3.83 -19.20 5.20
CA LYS A 86 4.15 -20.59 4.86
C LYS A 86 4.69 -20.65 3.44
N LYS A 87 5.13 -21.83 3.01
CA LYS A 87 5.77 -22.07 1.69
C LYS A 87 4.98 -21.50 0.50
N SER A 88 3.66 -21.60 0.54
CA SER A 88 2.77 -21.20 -0.57
C SER A 88 1.50 -20.51 -0.09
N SER A 89 1.57 -19.89 1.11
CA SER A 89 0.44 -19.15 1.65
C SER A 89 0.86 -18.07 2.62
N TYR A 90 0.07 -17.01 2.67
CA TYR A 90 0.20 -15.93 3.63
C TYR A 90 -1.18 -15.63 4.23
N SER A 91 -1.24 -15.44 5.54
CA SER A 91 -2.47 -15.11 6.23
C SER A 91 -2.25 -14.12 7.36
N PHE A 92 -3.26 -13.32 7.67
CA PHE A 92 -3.23 -12.34 8.73
C PHE A 92 -4.65 -11.97 9.18
N VAL A 93 -4.74 -11.21 10.27
CA VAL A 93 -5.99 -10.63 10.78
C VAL A 93 -5.93 -9.10 10.65
N ALA A 94 -6.85 -8.52 9.90
CA ALA A 94 -7.05 -7.08 9.79
C ALA A 94 -8.12 -6.62 10.79
N LYS A 95 -7.81 -5.63 11.63
CA LYS A 95 -8.76 -5.04 12.58
C LYS A 95 -8.83 -3.52 12.42
N SER A 96 -10.04 -2.98 12.44
CA SER A 96 -10.33 -1.55 12.36
C SER A 96 -11.79 -1.30 12.76
N PRO A 97 -12.24 -0.07 13.08
CA PRO A 97 -13.64 0.20 13.41
C PRO A 97 -14.64 -0.23 12.32
N ILE A 98 -15.87 -0.54 12.74
CA ILE A 98 -17.00 -0.78 11.84
C ILE A 98 -17.34 0.50 11.05
N GLU A 99 -18.09 0.36 9.96
CA GLU A 99 -18.49 1.48 9.06
C GLU A 99 -17.30 2.19 8.41
N THR A 100 -16.20 1.47 8.22
CA THR A 100 -15.05 1.92 7.46
C THR A 100 -14.64 0.85 6.46
N THR A 101 -14.22 1.26 5.27
CA THR A 101 -13.68 0.35 4.27
C THR A 101 -12.16 0.23 4.44
N ASN A 102 -11.65 -1.00 4.52
CA ASN A 102 -10.22 -1.24 4.41
C ASN A 102 -9.83 -1.34 2.94
N THR A 103 -8.77 -0.62 2.59
CA THR A 103 -8.01 -0.82 1.36
C THR A 103 -6.59 -1.18 1.73
N MET A 104 -6.00 -2.15 1.05
CA MET A 104 -4.62 -2.58 1.32
C MET A 104 -3.87 -3.05 0.09
N ARG A 105 -2.53 -2.96 0.18
CA ARG A 105 -1.57 -3.47 -0.80
C ARG A 105 -0.67 -4.50 -0.15
N ILE A 106 -0.71 -5.72 -0.68
CA ILE A 106 -0.03 -6.88 -0.11
C ILE A 106 1.02 -7.34 -1.10
N LEU A 107 2.29 -7.30 -0.72
CA LEU A 107 3.37 -7.88 -1.52
C LEU A 107 3.27 -9.41 -1.48
N LEU A 108 3.36 -10.05 -2.64
CA LEU A 108 3.38 -11.51 -2.77
C LEU A 108 4.50 -11.94 -3.73
N PRO A 109 5.09 -13.13 -3.55
CA PRO A 109 6.13 -13.63 -4.46
C PRO A 109 5.60 -13.98 -5.86
N SER A 110 4.29 -14.18 -6.01
CA SER A 110 3.63 -14.52 -7.27
C SER A 110 2.12 -14.24 -7.20
N GLU A 111 1.46 -14.28 -8.35
CA GLU A 111 0.02 -14.11 -8.46
C GLU A 111 -0.76 -15.10 -7.57
N PRO A 112 -1.73 -14.63 -6.77
CA PRO A 112 -2.53 -15.49 -5.92
C PRO A 112 -3.53 -16.33 -6.74
N LYS A 113 -3.56 -17.63 -6.46
CA LYS A 113 -4.51 -18.58 -7.06
C LYS A 113 -5.79 -18.72 -6.25
N LYS A 114 -5.73 -18.45 -4.95
CA LYS A 114 -6.88 -18.51 -4.04
C LYS A 114 -6.80 -17.40 -3.00
N LEU A 115 -7.93 -16.74 -2.80
CA LEU A 115 -8.17 -15.74 -1.77
C LEU A 115 -9.36 -16.19 -0.92
N SER A 116 -9.21 -16.17 0.40
CA SER A 116 -10.28 -16.45 1.35
C SER A 116 -10.33 -15.35 2.38
N ILE A 117 -11.51 -14.76 2.55
CA ILE A 117 -11.74 -13.69 3.52
C ILE A 117 -12.89 -14.13 4.41
N THR A 118 -12.64 -14.15 5.72
CA THR A 118 -13.63 -14.58 6.71
C THR A 118 -13.65 -13.65 7.90
N ASN A 119 -14.80 -13.51 8.55
CA ASN A 119 -14.86 -12.81 9.83
C ASN A 119 -14.34 -13.69 10.98
N HIS A 120 -14.33 -13.15 12.20
CA HIS A 120 -13.93 -13.88 13.40
C HIS A 120 -14.73 -15.17 13.64
N LEU A 121 -15.97 -15.25 13.16
CA LEU A 121 -16.85 -16.43 13.24
C LEU A 121 -16.62 -17.44 12.10
N LYS A 122 -15.57 -17.27 11.28
CA LYS A 122 -15.24 -18.08 10.10
C LYS A 122 -16.31 -18.04 8.99
N GLN A 123 -17.18 -17.04 9.00
CA GLN A 123 -18.14 -16.83 7.92
C GLN A 123 -17.43 -16.10 6.77
N LYS A 124 -17.63 -16.58 5.54
CA LYS A 124 -17.02 -15.99 4.35
C LYS A 124 -17.61 -14.61 4.07
N LEU A 125 -16.74 -13.65 3.78
CA LEU A 125 -17.15 -12.37 3.20
C LEU A 125 -17.34 -12.55 1.70
N VAL A 126 -18.48 -12.10 1.20
CA VAL A 126 -18.83 -12.16 -0.23
C VAL A 126 -18.64 -10.83 -0.94
N ASN A 127 -18.65 -9.73 -0.20
CA ASN A 127 -18.48 -8.38 -0.74
C ASN A 127 -17.06 -7.89 -0.45
N TYR A 128 -16.17 -8.13 -1.40
CA TYR A 128 -14.83 -7.57 -1.42
C TYR A 128 -14.43 -7.33 -2.88
N LYS A 129 -13.47 -6.44 -3.11
CA LYS A 129 -12.83 -6.27 -4.42
C LYS A 129 -11.35 -6.60 -4.29
N SER A 130 -10.77 -7.14 -5.34
CA SER A 130 -9.36 -7.50 -5.34
C SER A 130 -8.77 -7.44 -6.74
N GLU A 131 -7.50 -7.08 -6.83
CA GLU A 131 -6.78 -6.99 -8.11
C GLU A 131 -5.31 -7.38 -7.91
N TRP A 132 -4.77 -8.18 -8.82
CA TRP A 132 -3.34 -8.47 -8.87
C TRP A 132 -2.64 -7.49 -9.80
N ASP A 133 -1.58 -6.85 -9.31
CA ASP A 133 -0.69 -6.03 -10.11
C ASP A 133 0.65 -6.76 -10.29
N GLU A 134 0.86 -7.30 -11.49
CA GLU A 134 2.03 -8.11 -11.83
C GLU A 134 3.34 -7.31 -11.81
N THR A 135 3.28 -6.01 -12.14
CA THR A 135 4.45 -5.12 -12.20
C THR A 135 5.04 -4.86 -10.82
N SER A 136 4.18 -4.59 -9.84
CA SER A 136 4.54 -4.33 -8.44
C SER A 136 4.60 -5.59 -7.59
N LYS A 137 4.12 -6.72 -8.10
CA LYS A 137 3.94 -7.96 -7.35
C LYS A 137 3.08 -7.76 -6.11
N THR A 138 2.10 -6.85 -6.21
CA THR A 138 1.17 -6.57 -5.12
C THR A 138 -0.24 -7.03 -5.46
N HIS A 139 -0.92 -7.55 -4.45
CA HIS A 139 -2.35 -7.79 -4.49
C HIS A 139 -3.05 -6.64 -3.75
N TRP A 140 -3.93 -5.95 -4.47
CA TRP A 140 -4.84 -4.97 -3.92
C TRP A 140 -6.09 -5.67 -3.38
N LEU A 141 -6.55 -5.22 -2.23
CA LEU A 141 -7.73 -5.79 -1.59
C LEU A 141 -8.55 -4.70 -0.89
N GLU A 142 -9.86 -4.73 -1.09
CA GLU A 142 -10.85 -3.84 -0.48
C GLU A 142 -11.99 -4.64 0.15
N PHE A 143 -12.29 -4.40 1.44
CA PHE A 143 -13.41 -5.01 2.17
C PHE A 143 -13.84 -4.15 3.37
N GLU A 144 -15.04 -4.39 3.88
CA GLU A 144 -15.55 -3.70 5.08
C GLU A 144 -14.86 -4.15 6.36
N ASN A 145 -14.47 -3.19 7.20
CA ASN A 145 -13.73 -3.46 8.42
C ASN A 145 -14.61 -4.06 9.53
N SER A 146 -13.92 -4.69 10.49
CA SER A 146 -14.52 -5.19 11.72
C SER A 146 -13.53 -5.06 12.89
N PRO A 147 -13.99 -4.60 14.07
CA PRO A 147 -13.15 -4.54 15.27
C PRO A 147 -12.79 -5.94 15.80
N ASP A 148 -13.67 -6.93 15.59
CA ASP A 148 -13.43 -8.33 15.95
C ASP A 148 -12.37 -8.98 15.04
N GLY A 149 -12.27 -8.47 13.82
CA GLY A 149 -11.23 -8.76 12.86
C GLY A 149 -11.69 -9.60 11.68
N ILE A 150 -11.05 -9.33 10.55
CA ILE A 150 -11.21 -10.03 9.29
C ILE A 150 -9.94 -10.85 9.03
N VAL A 151 -10.11 -12.16 8.85
CA VAL A 151 -9.03 -13.08 8.49
C VAL A 151 -8.91 -13.10 6.98
N VAL A 152 -7.72 -12.79 6.49
CA VAL A 152 -7.35 -12.89 5.07
C VAL A 152 -6.38 -14.05 4.92
N GLU A 153 -6.66 -14.97 4.00
CA GLU A 153 -5.76 -16.05 3.59
C GLU A 153 -5.55 -16.03 2.09
N ILE A 154 -4.28 -16.05 1.68
CA ILE A 154 -3.84 -15.97 0.28
C ILE A 154 -2.97 -17.19 -0.01
N LYS A 155 -3.19 -17.84 -1.15
CA LYS A 155 -2.39 -18.99 -1.62
C LYS A 155 -1.99 -18.81 -3.09
N TRP A 156 -0.77 -19.21 -3.43
CA TRP A 156 -0.21 -19.18 -4.78
C TRP A 156 0.44 -20.51 -5.16
#